data_AF-A0A353EV62-F1
#
_entry.id   AF-A0A353EV62-F1
#
_cell.length_a   1.000
_cell.length_b   1.000
_cell.length_c   1.000
_cell.angle_alpha   90.00
_cell.angle_beta   90.00
_cell.angle_gamma   90.00
#
_symmetry.space_group_name_H-M   'P 1'
#
loop_
_entity.id
_entity.type
_entity.pdbx_description
1 polymer ?
#
loop_
_entity_poly.entity_id
_entity_poly.type
_entity_poly.pdbx_seq_one_letter_code
_entity_poly.pdbx_strand_id
1 'polypeptide(L)'
;MEETVSKKKLRDACRYARAKLPPEEKKARDEAICALIAQTAEFRRAKKVFLYVPMTGEIDLIPLAKRCRREGKTIAFPVTEVGSDRLTFRALRQGDKLAAGAYGIPEPPADAPICMADRHTLCILPGLCYDRSGNRLGQGKGCYDRFLASFAGTAMGVVWEELLFETIPTEAHDLPVKVLVTEREVLHFGEKERKFAVPAPLVRGVKRAGRKLKTTADRLHITEYAQKGAKQVKDSAVGLWRRFFRKGDADDAAKAAPAEPKPKTGWRAVARPIPPILVAVTFLLVRLSRIAQDNLSRRGSEYIGVILLQVLIFLIPAVVYIRLRDEKFPDRIRFKKLQPKHAWFLICLLVMMVTGSLLISILTGGISSLTGNFTLYNTFLARSGGSAWETIYLLLAFGVLPAFCEELVYRSILCAEYERVSTGTAIFVSTLFFAMLHFSFRLFPVYLWLGFLLAGAMYATRSVLAPMLLHLIYNLFCLFGQPYLSAFYVNAGSGELFIFCLMVLLLLFSAFAAGEARKIFHRYARREDSKLDKLPPLKETAKLTAMSLATPAAALCLILWIVFS
;
A
#
# COMPACT_ATOMS: atom_id res chain seq x y z
N MET A 1 17.04 38.91 -12.37
CA MET A 1 16.19 38.60 -11.20
C MET A 1 16.60 37.25 -10.69
N GLU A 2 16.92 37.11 -9.40
CA GLU A 2 17.06 35.77 -8.80
C GLU A 2 15.68 35.08 -8.80
N GLU A 3 15.59 33.88 -9.36
CA GLU A 3 14.39 33.04 -9.21
C GLU A 3 14.28 32.63 -7.72
N THR A 4 13.37 33.26 -6.98
CA THR A 4 13.06 32.87 -5.61
C THR A 4 12.47 31.45 -5.61
N VAL A 5 13.31 30.48 -5.26
CA VAL A 5 12.95 29.06 -5.19
C VAL A 5 11.74 28.89 -4.26
N SER A 6 10.60 28.43 -4.78
CA SER A 6 9.40 28.28 -3.94
C SER A 6 9.60 27.23 -2.85
N LYS A 7 9.01 27.44 -1.66
CA LYS A 7 9.03 26.47 -0.53
C LYS A 7 8.71 25.05 -0.99
N LYS A 8 7.79 24.88 -1.96
CA LYS A 8 7.44 23.56 -2.54
C LYS A 8 8.61 22.93 -3.30
N LYS A 9 9.23 23.64 -4.25
CA LYS A 9 10.40 23.16 -5.02
C LYS A 9 11.52 22.72 -4.05
N LEU A 10 11.80 23.51 -3.02
CA LEU A 10 12.85 23.21 -2.04
C LEU A 10 12.52 21.98 -1.17
N ARG A 11 11.27 21.82 -0.69
CA ARG A 11 10.84 20.61 0.05
C ARG A 11 11.09 19.33 -0.76
N ASP A 12 10.74 19.34 -2.04
CA ASP A 12 10.84 18.16 -2.90
C ASP A 12 12.31 17.80 -3.21
N ALA A 13 13.16 18.80 -3.41
CA ALA A 13 14.61 18.59 -3.56
C ALA A 13 15.28 18.05 -2.28
N CYS A 14 14.93 18.59 -1.11
CA CYS A 14 15.45 18.08 0.17
C CYS A 14 15.01 16.63 0.42
N ARG A 15 13.75 16.28 0.13
CA ARG A 15 13.27 14.88 0.19
C ARG A 15 14.07 13.94 -0.71
N TYR A 16 14.40 14.38 -1.93
CA TYR A 16 15.20 13.61 -2.88
C TYR A 16 16.63 13.37 -2.38
N ALA A 17 17.30 14.41 -1.89
CA ALA A 17 18.65 14.29 -1.32
C ALA A 17 18.68 13.31 -0.14
N ARG A 18 17.69 13.38 0.77
CA ARG A 18 17.56 12.44 1.90
C ARG A 18 17.39 10.99 1.46
N ALA A 19 16.64 10.75 0.38
CA ALA A 19 16.40 9.40 -0.13
C ALA A 19 17.64 8.77 -0.81
N LYS A 20 18.65 9.57 -1.14
CA LYS A 20 19.89 9.12 -1.80
C LYS A 20 21.04 8.76 -0.86
N LEU A 21 21.02 9.24 0.39
CA LEU A 21 22.12 9.00 1.34
C LEU A 21 22.27 7.49 1.62
N PRO A 22 23.43 6.86 1.37
CA PRO A 22 23.62 5.43 1.61
C PRO A 22 23.35 5.05 3.08
N PRO A 23 22.76 3.87 3.38
CA PRO A 23 22.38 3.54 4.75
C PRO A 23 23.54 3.56 5.76
N GLU A 24 24.75 3.20 5.35
CA GLU A 24 25.95 3.20 6.19
C GLU A 24 26.46 4.62 6.46
N GLU A 25 26.59 5.45 5.42
CA GLU A 25 26.88 6.89 5.58
C GLU A 25 25.84 7.59 6.45
N LYS A 26 24.55 7.34 6.20
CA LYS A 26 23.45 7.87 7.01
C LYS A 26 23.64 7.51 8.47
N LYS A 27 23.88 6.23 8.76
CA LYS A 27 24.09 5.75 10.14
C LYS A 27 25.28 6.46 10.79
N ALA A 28 26.42 6.55 10.11
CA ALA A 28 27.61 7.21 10.65
C ALA A 28 27.39 8.71 10.92
N ARG A 29 26.72 9.43 10.00
CA ARG A 29 26.37 10.85 10.18
C ARG A 29 25.36 11.06 11.30
N ASP A 30 24.35 10.19 11.42
CA ASP A 30 23.35 10.24 12.49
C ASP A 30 23.98 9.95 13.86
N GLU A 31 24.92 9.01 13.93
CA GLU A 31 25.70 8.72 15.14
C GLU A 31 26.61 9.89 15.52
N ALA A 32 27.25 10.54 14.55
CA ALA A 32 28.04 11.76 14.77
C ALA A 32 27.17 12.94 15.28
N ILE A 33 25.99 13.15 14.68
CA ILE A 33 25.00 14.13 15.15
C ILE A 33 24.58 13.81 16.60
N CYS A 34 24.25 12.56 16.92
CA CYS A 34 23.92 12.15 18.28
C CYS A 34 25.07 12.39 19.28
N ALA A 35 26.32 12.14 18.86
CA ALA A 35 27.51 12.39 19.67
C ALA A 35 27.75 13.89 19.92
N LEU A 36 27.53 14.75 18.92
CA LEU A 36 27.64 16.20 19.03
C LEU A 36 26.53 16.79 19.89
N ILE A 37 25.25 16.42 19.67
CA ILE A 37 24.11 16.83 20.51
C ILE A 37 24.41 16.54 21.97
N ALA A 38 24.90 15.34 22.28
CA ALA A 38 25.15 14.93 23.65
C ALA A 38 26.36 15.63 24.32
N GLN A 39 27.16 16.39 23.55
CA GLN A 39 28.20 17.27 24.06
C GLN A 39 27.70 18.70 24.31
N THR A 40 26.56 19.12 23.76
CA THR A 40 26.00 20.47 23.94
C THR A 40 25.67 20.79 25.41
N ALA A 41 25.74 22.06 25.78
CA ALA A 41 25.38 22.50 27.13
C ALA A 41 23.87 22.31 27.40
N GLU A 42 23.07 22.52 26.36
CA GLU A 42 21.63 22.33 26.30
C GLU A 42 21.25 20.89 26.66
N PHE A 43 21.87 19.90 26.01
CA PHE A 43 21.61 18.49 26.31
C PHE A 43 22.05 18.11 27.72
N ARG A 44 23.24 18.54 28.16
CA ARG A 44 23.74 18.24 29.51
C ARG A 44 22.82 18.79 30.59
N ARG A 45 22.38 20.05 30.46
CA ARG A 45 21.47 20.75 31.41
C ARG A 45 20.02 20.26 31.35
N ALA A 46 19.56 19.70 30.23
CA ALA A 46 18.18 19.26 30.07
C ALA A 46 17.82 18.12 31.04
N LYS A 47 16.70 18.29 31.77
CA LYS A 47 16.05 17.23 32.56
C LYS A 47 15.03 16.46 31.73
N LYS A 48 14.42 17.14 30.75
CA LYS A 48 13.44 16.60 29.80
C LYS A 48 14.00 16.73 28.39
N VAL A 49 13.91 15.68 27.58
CA VAL A 49 14.30 15.69 26.17
C VAL A 49 13.10 15.24 25.32
N PHE A 50 12.59 16.16 24.52
CA PHE A 50 11.49 15.92 23.60
C PHE A 50 12.08 15.52 22.24
N LEU A 51 11.75 14.31 21.79
CA LEU A 51 12.26 13.72 20.56
C LEU A 51 11.10 13.49 19.58
N TYR A 52 11.35 13.69 18.28
CA TYR A 52 10.46 13.16 17.25
C TYR A 52 10.75 11.66 17.03
N VAL A 53 9.75 10.90 16.57
CA VAL A 53 9.98 9.53 16.06
C VAL A 53 10.38 9.64 14.59
N PRO A 54 11.63 9.31 14.20
CA PRO A 54 12.11 9.51 12.84
C PRO A 54 11.31 8.74 11.78
N MET A 55 10.80 9.49 10.81
CA MET A 55 10.24 8.95 9.57
C MET A 55 11.35 8.39 8.66
N THR A 56 10.93 7.69 7.60
CA THR A 56 11.84 7.20 6.55
C THR A 56 12.64 8.35 5.94
N GLY A 57 13.97 8.33 6.09
CA GLY A 57 14.88 9.35 5.57
C GLY A 57 15.14 10.53 6.52
N GLU A 58 14.65 10.51 7.75
CA GLU A 58 15.05 11.45 8.80
C GLU A 58 16.23 10.93 9.62
N ILE A 59 16.94 11.83 10.31
CA ILE A 59 18.06 11.51 11.21
C ILE A 59 17.58 10.59 12.32
N ASP A 60 18.28 9.46 12.53
CA ASP A 60 17.94 8.50 13.58
C ASP A 60 18.48 8.94 14.95
N LEU A 61 17.56 9.31 15.85
CA LEU A 61 17.86 9.74 17.21
C LEU A 61 17.74 8.61 18.26
N ILE A 62 17.59 7.35 17.85
CA ILE A 62 17.59 6.19 18.77
C ILE A 62 18.86 6.14 19.64
N PRO A 63 20.10 6.39 19.14
CA PRO A 63 21.29 6.42 19.98
C PRO A 63 21.20 7.47 21.09
N LEU A 64 20.61 8.64 20.80
CA LEU A 64 20.41 9.69 21.78
C LEU A 64 19.35 9.31 22.82
N ALA A 65 18.25 8.65 22.41
CA ALA A 65 17.24 8.15 23.34
C ALA A 65 17.79 7.09 24.31
N LYS A 66 18.69 6.21 23.85
CA LYS A 66 19.46 5.29 24.72
C LYS A 66 20.26 6.06 25.77
N ARG A 67 20.94 7.14 25.35
CA ARG A 67 21.75 7.98 26.23
C ARG A 67 20.90 8.74 27.26
N CYS A 68 19.78 9.34 26.86
CA CYS A 68 18.84 9.99 27.78
C CYS A 68 18.36 9.04 28.89
N ARG A 69 17.99 7.79 28.55
CA ARG A 69 17.61 6.77 29.55
C ARG A 69 18.72 6.47 30.55
N ARG A 70 19.96 6.28 30.07
CA ARG A 70 21.12 6.02 30.94
C ARG A 70 21.46 7.20 31.85
N GLU A 71 21.23 8.43 31.38
CA GLU A 71 21.46 9.67 32.14
C GLU A 71 20.23 10.11 32.97
N GLY A 72 19.21 9.27 33.12
CA GLY A 72 18.02 9.56 33.96
C GLY A 72 17.12 10.69 33.43
N LYS A 73 17.27 11.11 32.16
CA LYS A 73 16.49 12.20 31.56
C LYS A 73 15.11 11.71 31.14
N THR A 74 14.06 12.49 31.40
CA THR A 74 12.70 12.18 30.94
C THR A 74 12.61 12.33 29.42
N ILE A 75 12.16 11.29 28.72
CA ILE A 75 11.97 11.32 27.26
C ILE A 75 10.47 11.43 26.96
N ALA A 76 10.09 12.38 26.10
CA ALA A 76 8.73 12.50 25.60
C ALA A 76 8.69 12.61 24.07
N PHE A 77 7.61 12.14 23.47
CA PHE A 77 7.39 12.14 22.03
C PHE A 77 6.10 12.91 21.68
N PRO A 78 6.03 13.55 20.50
CA PRO A 78 4.85 14.28 20.07
C PRO A 78 3.70 13.32 19.77
N VAL A 79 2.49 13.75 20.13
CA VAL A 79 1.20 13.17 19.77
C VAL A 79 0.36 14.27 19.14
N THR A 80 -0.21 13.99 17.97
CA THR A 80 -1.15 14.93 17.33
C THR A 80 -2.54 14.71 17.93
N GLU A 81 -3.16 15.76 18.46
CA GLU A 81 -4.51 15.66 19.01
C GLU A 81 -5.54 15.31 17.92
N VAL A 82 -6.50 14.43 18.24
CA VAL A 82 -7.54 14.03 17.28
C VAL A 82 -8.45 15.21 16.98
N GLY A 83 -8.42 15.69 15.73
CA GLY A 83 -9.24 16.81 15.26
C GLY A 83 -8.62 18.20 15.45
N SER A 84 -7.36 18.30 15.90
CA SER A 84 -6.63 19.56 16.02
C SER A 84 -5.20 19.43 15.47
N ASP A 85 -4.62 20.51 14.93
CA ASP A 85 -3.19 20.52 14.56
C ASP A 85 -2.26 20.92 15.73
N ARG A 86 -2.67 20.65 16.97
CA ARG A 86 -1.85 20.85 18.18
C ARG A 86 -1.02 19.61 18.47
N LEU A 87 0.20 19.85 18.94
CA LEU A 87 1.12 18.80 19.41
C LEU A 87 1.14 18.82 20.94
N THR A 88 0.82 17.67 21.54
CA THR A 88 1.14 17.40 22.95
C THR A 88 2.34 16.48 23.01
N PHE A 89 3.18 16.61 24.03
CA PHE A 89 4.28 15.67 24.27
C PHE A 89 3.91 14.73 25.40
N ARG A 90 4.09 13.42 25.21
CA ARG A 90 3.80 12.40 26.23
C ARG A 90 5.06 11.64 26.60
N ALA A 91 5.32 11.52 27.90
CA ALA A 91 6.49 10.82 28.41
C ALA A 91 6.26 9.30 28.39
N LEU A 92 7.24 8.54 27.89
CA LEU A 92 7.20 7.08 27.98
C LEU A 92 7.63 6.62 29.37
N ARG A 93 6.77 5.87 30.05
CA ARG A 93 7.12 5.14 31.27
C ARG A 93 8.02 3.95 30.94
N GLN A 94 8.63 3.38 31.99
CA GLN A 94 9.45 2.18 31.85
C GLN A 94 8.56 0.96 31.55
N GLY A 95 8.59 0.48 30.30
CA GLY A 95 7.78 -0.65 29.82
C GLY A 95 6.71 -0.27 28.80
N ASP A 96 6.43 1.03 28.61
CA ASP A 96 5.47 1.50 27.61
C ASP A 96 5.89 1.10 26.19
N LYS A 97 4.92 0.69 25.39
CA LYS A 97 5.08 0.39 23.97
C LYS A 97 4.49 1.53 23.14
N LEU A 98 5.21 2.01 22.14
CA LEU A 98 4.67 2.96 21.15
C LEU A 98 3.53 2.28 20.35
N ALA A 99 2.35 2.90 20.38
CA ALA A 99 1.17 2.51 19.62
C ALA A 99 1.25 3.03 18.17
N ALA A 100 0.33 2.59 17.29
CA ALA A 100 0.19 3.21 15.97
C ALA A 100 -0.57 4.54 16.09
N GLY A 101 0.09 5.64 15.78
CA GLY A 101 -0.44 6.99 15.93
C GLY A 101 -0.81 7.68 14.62
N ALA A 102 -1.04 8.99 14.72
CA ALA A 102 -1.38 9.85 13.59
C ALA A 102 -0.35 9.76 12.45
N TYR A 103 -0.84 9.82 11.21
CA TYR A 103 -0.03 9.76 9.98
C TYR A 103 0.87 8.52 9.83
N GLY A 104 0.63 7.45 10.60
CA GLY A 104 1.43 6.22 10.59
C GLY A 104 2.74 6.32 11.39
N ILE A 105 2.91 7.39 12.17
CA ILE A 105 4.02 7.55 13.12
C ILE A 105 3.68 6.76 14.39
N PRO A 106 4.62 6.03 15.00
CA PRO A 106 4.41 5.49 16.34
C PRO A 106 4.28 6.61 17.37
N GLU A 107 3.18 6.61 18.13
CA GLU A 107 2.93 7.59 19.20
C GLU A 107 2.92 6.88 20.57
N PRO A 108 3.27 7.57 21.68
CA PRO A 108 3.01 7.07 23.02
C PRO A 108 1.54 6.66 23.22
N PRO A 109 1.25 5.70 24.11
CA PRO A 109 -0.11 5.36 24.50
C PRO A 109 -0.96 6.58 24.89
N ALA A 110 -2.27 6.55 24.64
CA ALA A 110 -3.16 7.68 24.93
C ALA A 110 -3.30 7.98 26.43
N ASP A 111 -2.96 7.02 27.29
CA ASP A 111 -2.87 7.12 28.76
C ASP A 111 -1.46 7.48 29.26
N ALA A 112 -0.46 7.56 28.37
CA ALA A 112 0.89 8.00 28.74
C ALA A 112 0.86 9.47 29.19
N PRO A 113 1.53 9.82 30.31
CA PRO A 113 1.38 11.13 30.94
C PRO A 113 1.87 12.26 30.04
N ILE A 114 1.08 13.34 29.95
CA ILE A 114 1.48 14.56 29.24
C ILE A 114 2.71 15.16 29.96
N CYS A 115 3.78 15.34 29.22
CA CYS A 115 5.02 15.94 29.68
C CYS A 115 5.00 17.43 29.35
N MET A 116 4.74 18.27 30.34
CA MET A 116 4.78 19.72 30.17
C MET A 116 6.22 20.20 29.98
N ALA A 117 6.43 21.07 28.99
CA ALA A 117 7.70 21.74 28.76
C ALA A 117 8.01 22.76 29.88
N ASP A 118 9.28 22.92 30.18
CA ASP A 118 9.83 23.96 31.06
C ASP A 118 11.21 24.42 30.56
N ARG A 119 11.83 25.38 31.26
CA ARG A 119 13.15 25.93 30.93
C ARG A 119 14.32 24.92 30.90
N HIS A 120 14.12 23.71 31.44
CA HIS A 120 15.07 22.59 31.43
C HIS A 120 14.65 21.50 30.43
N THR A 121 13.75 21.82 29.49
CA THR A 121 13.35 20.95 28.38
C THR A 121 14.13 21.30 27.12
N LEU A 122 14.82 20.31 26.55
CA LEU A 122 15.38 20.37 25.20
C LEU A 122 14.39 19.72 24.23
N CYS A 123 13.96 20.43 23.19
CA CYS A 123 13.14 19.86 22.12
C CYS A 123 13.93 19.77 20.83
N ILE A 124 14.09 18.55 20.30
CA ILE A 124 14.81 18.28 19.07
C ILE A 124 13.81 18.19 17.91
N LEU A 125 14.01 19.02 16.90
CA LEU A 125 13.03 19.30 15.86
C LEU A 125 13.42 18.69 14.50
N PRO A 126 12.51 17.98 13.82
CA PRO A 126 12.71 17.58 12.45
C PRO A 126 12.47 18.78 11.51
N GLY A 127 13.45 19.05 10.65
CA GLY A 127 13.29 19.89 9.45
C GLY A 127 13.71 19.11 8.22
N LEU A 128 13.27 19.52 7.01
CA LEU A 128 13.79 19.00 5.74
C LEU A 128 15.14 19.63 5.38
N CYS A 129 15.25 20.94 5.60
CA CYS A 129 16.48 21.72 5.58
C CYS A 129 16.40 22.86 6.60
N TYR A 130 17.56 23.45 6.87
CA TYR A 130 17.71 24.66 7.68
C TYR A 130 18.62 25.65 6.97
N ASP A 131 18.66 26.90 7.43
CA ASP A 131 19.67 27.86 7.03
C ASP A 131 20.63 28.27 8.17
N ARG A 132 21.68 29.02 7.81
CA ARG A 132 22.67 29.56 8.78
C ARG A 132 22.12 30.69 9.67
N SER A 133 20.81 30.96 9.65
CA SER A 133 20.10 31.83 10.60
C SER A 133 19.16 31.04 11.53
N GLY A 134 19.16 29.70 11.45
CA GLY A 134 18.31 28.83 12.26
C GLY A 134 16.87 28.68 11.74
N ASN A 135 16.54 29.24 10.57
CA ASN A 135 15.22 29.04 9.97
C ASN A 135 15.07 27.57 9.52
N ARG A 136 13.83 27.06 9.53
CA ARG A 136 13.52 25.64 9.30
C ARG A 136 12.47 25.47 8.20
N LEU A 137 12.76 24.66 7.18
CA LEU A 137 11.73 24.19 6.25
C LEU A 137 11.13 22.88 6.74
N GLY A 138 9.96 22.92 7.36
CA GLY A 138 9.21 21.72 7.76
C GLY A 138 8.46 21.04 6.60
N GLN A 139 7.82 19.90 6.89
CA GLN A 139 7.01 19.13 5.93
C GLN A 139 5.81 19.91 5.34
N GLY A 140 5.39 21.02 5.99
CA GLY A 140 4.39 21.96 5.46
C GLY A 140 3.12 22.17 6.31
N LYS A 141 2.97 21.47 7.44
CA LYS A 141 1.76 21.59 8.30
C LYS A 141 1.82 22.67 9.39
N GLY A 142 2.99 23.23 9.69
CA GLY A 142 3.17 24.25 10.73
C GLY A 142 2.94 23.79 12.18
N CYS A 143 2.82 22.48 12.45
CA CYS A 143 2.53 21.95 13.78
C CYS A 143 3.60 22.32 14.81
N TYR A 144 4.88 22.25 14.42
CA TYR A 144 6.00 22.66 15.27
C TYR A 144 6.08 24.17 15.46
N ASP A 145 5.75 24.97 14.44
CA ASP A 145 5.75 26.44 14.54
C ASP A 145 4.68 26.94 15.52
N ARG A 146 3.48 26.33 15.51
CA ARG A 146 2.45 26.58 16.53
C ARG A 146 2.87 26.11 17.93
N PHE A 147 3.59 25.00 18.05
CA PHE A 147 4.12 24.52 19.33
C PHE A 147 5.23 25.44 19.88
N LEU A 148 6.12 25.92 19.02
CA LEU A 148 7.25 26.78 19.40
C LEU A 148 6.81 28.16 19.90
N ALA A 149 5.66 28.66 19.45
CA ALA A 149 5.11 29.94 19.90
C ALA A 149 4.85 30.02 21.42
N SER A 150 4.70 28.88 22.10
CA SER A 150 4.52 28.79 23.56
C SER A 150 5.53 27.86 24.25
N PHE A 151 6.61 27.47 23.56
CA PHE A 151 7.60 26.54 24.11
C PHE A 151 8.64 27.24 24.99
N ALA A 152 8.59 27.01 26.30
CA ALA A 152 9.47 27.62 27.29
C ALA A 152 10.89 27.01 27.40
N GLY A 153 11.22 26.00 26.58
CA GLY A 153 12.50 25.30 26.60
C GLY A 153 13.45 25.73 25.47
N THR A 154 14.53 24.95 25.25
CA THR A 154 15.46 25.19 24.13
C THR A 154 15.09 24.35 22.92
N ALA A 155 14.80 25.02 21.81
CA ALA A 155 14.52 24.39 20.52
C ALA A 155 15.82 24.17 19.74
N MET A 156 16.10 22.90 19.42
CA MET A 156 17.28 22.45 18.70
C MET A 156 16.90 21.80 17.37
N GLY A 157 17.39 22.34 16.27
CA GLY A 157 17.29 21.69 14.96
C GLY A 157 18.38 20.63 14.76
N VAL A 158 18.08 19.61 13.97
CA VAL A 158 19.05 18.63 13.48
C VAL A 158 18.93 18.48 11.96
N VAL A 159 20.07 18.48 11.27
CA VAL A 159 20.13 18.43 9.80
C VAL A 159 21.48 17.89 9.34
N TRP A 160 21.56 17.19 8.20
CA TRP A 160 22.85 16.92 7.58
C TRP A 160 23.40 18.18 6.92
N GLU A 161 24.73 18.36 6.93
CA GLU A 161 25.44 19.53 6.40
C GLU A 161 25.04 19.87 4.95
N GLU A 162 24.82 18.85 4.12
CA GLU A 162 24.39 19.01 2.72
C GLU A 162 23.02 19.71 2.58
N LEU A 163 22.20 19.63 3.63
CA LEU A 163 20.87 20.23 3.75
C LEU A 163 20.86 21.48 4.66
N LEU A 164 22.04 22.01 5.01
CA LEU A 164 22.23 23.35 5.54
C LEU A 164 22.52 24.32 4.38
N PHE A 165 21.65 25.32 4.22
CA PHE A 165 21.73 26.37 3.19
C PHE A 165 22.17 27.70 3.79
N GLU A 166 22.59 28.66 2.96
CA GLU A 166 22.88 30.03 3.44
C GLU A 166 21.59 30.76 3.85
N THR A 167 20.56 30.65 3.02
CA THR A 167 19.20 31.15 3.27
C THR A 167 18.16 30.19 2.70
N ILE A 168 17.00 30.13 3.34
CA ILE A 168 15.80 29.46 2.81
C ILE A 168 14.61 30.43 2.73
N PRO A 169 13.60 30.17 1.88
CA PRO A 169 12.38 30.98 1.87
C PRO A 169 11.60 30.78 3.17
N THR A 170 11.32 31.87 3.88
CA THR A 170 10.57 31.90 5.13
C THR A 170 9.27 32.72 5.01
N GLU A 171 8.35 32.50 5.92
CA GLU A 171 7.12 33.27 6.12
C GLU A 171 7.10 33.77 7.57
N ALA A 172 6.36 34.85 7.87
CA ALA A 172 6.42 35.54 9.17
C ALA A 172 6.02 34.67 10.40
N HIS A 173 5.44 33.49 10.16
CA HIS A 173 5.05 32.53 11.20
C HIS A 173 6.06 31.38 11.39
N ASP A 174 7.09 31.24 10.55
CA ASP A 174 8.15 30.25 10.75
C ASP A 174 9.02 30.70 11.94
N LEU A 175 9.17 29.85 12.96
CA LEU A 175 10.00 30.17 14.13
C LEU A 175 11.37 29.48 14.04
N PRO A 176 12.49 30.25 14.06
CA PRO A 176 13.83 29.69 13.99
C PRO A 176 14.21 28.96 15.28
N VAL A 177 15.18 28.05 15.17
CA VAL A 177 15.74 27.33 16.32
C VAL A 177 16.83 28.16 17.01
N LYS A 178 17.05 27.93 18.30
CA LYS A 178 18.15 28.59 19.06
C LYS A 178 19.47 27.85 18.90
N VAL A 179 19.43 26.56 18.57
CA VAL A 179 20.62 25.72 18.30
C VAL A 179 20.34 24.84 17.09
N LEU A 180 21.35 24.60 16.26
CA LEU A 180 21.29 23.68 15.13
C LEU A 180 22.54 22.79 15.13
N VAL A 181 22.36 21.48 14.98
CA VAL A 181 23.46 20.51 14.93
C VAL A 181 23.51 19.82 13.58
N THR A 182 24.70 19.79 12.98
CA THR A 182 25.05 18.96 11.81
C THR A 182 26.02 17.85 12.21
N GLU A 183 26.39 16.96 11.29
CA GLU A 183 27.45 15.98 11.53
C GLU A 183 28.85 16.61 11.67
N ARG A 184 28.98 17.94 11.48
CA ARG A 184 30.24 18.69 11.49
C ARG A 184 30.32 19.76 12.56
N GLU A 185 29.24 20.48 12.82
CA GLU A 185 29.26 21.65 13.70
C GLU A 185 27.98 21.82 14.53
N VAL A 186 28.09 22.64 15.58
CA VAL A 186 26.97 23.12 16.40
C VAL A 186 26.89 24.63 16.25
N LEU A 187 25.77 25.12 15.74
CA LEU A 187 25.48 26.54 15.55
C LEU A 187 24.52 27.02 16.65
N HIS A 188 24.87 28.12 17.32
CA HIS A 188 24.01 28.77 18.30
C HIS A 188 23.53 30.13 17.76
N PHE A 189 22.23 30.38 17.88
CA PHE A 189 21.57 31.59 17.38
C PHE A 189 21.03 32.39 18.56
N GLY A 190 21.62 33.56 18.80
CA GLY A 190 21.20 34.47 19.88
C GLY A 190 19.91 35.21 19.56
N GLU A 191 19.19 35.61 20.60
CA GLU A 191 18.03 36.50 20.49
C GLU A 191 18.49 37.90 20.04
N LYS A 192 18.36 38.20 18.75
CA LYS A 192 18.29 39.60 18.32
C LYS A 192 16.96 40.17 18.79
N GLU A 193 17.01 41.23 19.59
CA GLU A 193 15.82 42.01 19.99
C GLU A 193 14.94 42.30 18.78
N ARG A 194 13.66 41.92 18.84
CA ARG A 194 12.69 42.24 17.78
C ARG A 194 12.26 43.70 17.88
N LYS A 195 13.09 44.63 17.41
CA LYS A 195 12.66 46.00 17.13
C LYS A 195 11.79 46.01 15.87
N PHE A 196 10.60 46.58 16.00
CA PHE A 196 9.66 46.79 14.89
C PHE A 196 10.04 48.04 14.06
N ALA A 197 9.55 48.05 12.80
CA ALA A 197 9.27 49.20 11.92
C ALA A 197 10.26 49.57 10.78
N VAL A 198 9.73 49.47 9.53
CA VAL A 198 9.78 50.44 8.40
C VAL A 198 11.10 50.56 7.58
N PRO A 199 11.08 50.82 6.24
CA PRO A 199 12.12 50.31 5.32
C PRO A 199 13.08 51.33 4.67
N ALA A 200 14.30 50.84 4.32
CA ALA A 200 15.23 51.25 3.23
C ALA A 200 15.79 52.70 3.23
N PRO A 201 17.10 52.95 2.91
CA PRO A 201 17.68 52.57 1.61
C PRO A 201 19.20 52.19 1.54
N LEU A 202 19.59 51.76 0.33
CA LEU A 202 20.91 51.62 -0.31
C LEU A 202 22.19 52.18 0.37
N VAL A 203 23.23 51.33 0.54
CA VAL A 203 24.66 51.69 0.36
C VAL A 203 25.43 50.53 -0.29
N ARG A 204 26.43 50.84 -1.12
CA ARG A 204 27.30 49.90 -1.87
C ARG A 204 28.50 49.38 -1.03
N GLY A 205 28.81 48.10 -1.20
CA GLY A 205 30.16 47.63 -1.57
C GLY A 205 31.25 47.46 -0.50
N VAL A 206 31.56 46.20 -0.17
CA VAL A 206 32.92 45.75 0.21
C VAL A 206 33.22 44.43 -0.49
N LYS A 207 34.29 44.37 -1.29
CA LYS A 207 34.89 43.10 -1.76
C LYS A 207 35.82 42.58 -0.66
N ARG A 208 35.62 41.34 -0.20
CA ARG A 208 36.68 40.50 0.38
C ARG A 208 36.48 39.04 -0.02
N ALA A 209 37.58 38.33 -0.20
CA ALA A 209 37.65 37.14 -1.04
C ALA A 209 37.43 35.81 -0.27
N GLY A 210 37.29 34.71 -1.03
CA GLY A 210 37.82 33.42 -0.54
C GLY A 210 36.86 32.24 -0.38
N ARG A 211 35.55 32.37 -0.58
CA ARG A 211 34.65 31.21 -0.77
C ARG A 211 33.64 31.49 -1.87
N LYS A 212 33.60 30.62 -2.90
CA LYS A 212 32.55 30.67 -3.93
C LYS A 212 31.21 30.30 -3.29
N LEU A 213 30.40 31.32 -2.99
CA LEU A 213 28.99 31.19 -2.63
C LEU A 213 28.27 30.42 -3.75
N LYS A 214 27.90 29.18 -3.49
CA LYS A 214 26.98 28.41 -4.33
C LYS A 214 25.57 28.74 -3.88
N THR A 215 24.77 29.34 -4.76
CA THR A 215 23.38 29.71 -4.47
C THR A 215 22.54 28.47 -4.18
N THR A 216 21.35 28.67 -3.60
CA THR A 216 20.37 27.60 -3.42
C THR A 216 20.02 26.93 -4.76
N ALA A 217 20.02 27.68 -5.87
CA ALA A 217 19.85 27.19 -7.23
C ALA A 217 21.03 26.32 -7.71
N ASP A 218 22.28 26.69 -7.40
CA ASP A 218 23.47 25.91 -7.79
C ASP A 218 23.52 24.53 -7.13
N ARG A 219 23.08 24.42 -5.86
CA ARG A 219 22.89 23.12 -5.18
C ARG A 219 21.67 22.34 -5.70
N LEU A 220 20.78 22.99 -6.45
CA LEU A 220 19.53 22.44 -6.99
C LEU A 220 19.67 21.88 -8.42
N HIS A 221 20.86 21.90 -9.03
CA HIS A 221 21.16 21.25 -10.32
C HIS A 221 21.13 19.71 -10.24
N ILE A 222 19.95 19.17 -9.93
CA ILE A 222 19.61 17.74 -9.92
C ILE A 222 18.67 17.46 -11.10
N THR A 223 19.05 17.92 -12.29
CA THR A 223 18.27 17.83 -13.53
C THR A 223 18.96 16.95 -14.57
N GLU A 224 19.20 15.70 -14.21
CA GLU A 224 19.56 14.60 -15.12
C GLU A 224 19.33 13.23 -14.46
N TYR A 225 19.55 13.15 -13.14
CA TYR A 225 19.35 11.93 -12.33
C TYR A 225 17.89 11.66 -11.91
N ALA A 226 16.92 12.21 -12.64
CA ALA A 226 15.48 12.10 -12.35
C ALA A 226 14.85 10.75 -12.79
N GLN A 227 15.57 9.88 -13.50
CA GLN A 227 15.02 8.65 -14.09
C GLN A 227 15.42 7.33 -13.42
N LYS A 228 16.36 7.30 -12.45
CA LYS A 228 16.84 6.04 -11.82
C LYS A 228 17.13 6.23 -10.32
N GLY A 229 16.20 5.83 -9.43
CA GLY A 229 16.46 5.92 -7.98
C GLY A 229 15.32 5.61 -7.01
N ALA A 230 14.60 4.49 -7.15
CA ALA A 230 13.50 4.13 -6.23
C ALA A 230 13.55 2.66 -5.70
N LYS A 231 14.39 2.42 -4.68
CA LYS A 231 14.18 1.49 -3.52
C LYS A 231 15.42 1.60 -2.60
N GLN A 232 15.25 1.21 -1.32
CA GLN A 232 15.75 1.80 -0.08
C GLN A 232 14.83 2.99 0.25
N VAL A 233 14.07 3.00 1.34
CA VAL A 233 14.21 2.29 2.63
C VAL A 233 12.92 1.56 3.05
N LYS A 234 13.08 0.33 3.57
CA LYS A 234 12.10 -0.53 4.25
C LYS A 234 12.97 -1.64 4.87
N ASP A 235 13.71 -1.38 5.94
CA ASP A 235 13.17 -0.90 7.22
C ASP A 235 13.61 0.49 7.66
N SER A 236 12.64 1.29 8.13
CA SER A 236 12.89 2.56 8.82
C SER A 236 12.67 2.40 10.34
N ALA A 237 13.22 3.35 11.10
CA ALA A 237 13.44 3.30 12.55
C ALA A 237 12.25 2.79 13.39
N VAL A 238 11.00 2.93 12.93
CA VAL A 238 9.79 2.34 13.53
C VAL A 238 9.95 0.86 13.92
N GLY A 239 10.62 0.05 13.09
CA GLY A 239 10.90 -1.36 13.42
C GLY A 239 11.94 -1.52 14.54
N LEU A 240 12.95 -0.65 14.56
CA LEU A 240 13.99 -0.61 15.58
C LEU A 240 13.44 -0.11 16.93
N TRP A 241 12.60 0.92 16.93
CA TRP A 241 11.84 1.41 18.10
C TRP A 241 10.95 0.32 18.68
N ARG A 242 10.20 -0.43 17.86
CA ARG A 242 9.37 -1.56 18.34
C ARG A 242 10.19 -2.67 18.99
N ARG A 243 11.41 -2.93 18.52
CA ARG A 243 12.35 -3.87 19.16
C ARG A 243 12.92 -3.29 20.47
N PHE A 244 13.25 -1.99 20.51
CA PHE A 244 13.86 -1.31 21.66
C PHE A 244 12.99 -1.26 22.94
N PHE A 245 11.66 -1.45 22.83
CA PHE A 245 10.74 -1.57 23.98
C PHE A 245 10.28 -3.01 24.27
N ARG A 246 10.92 -4.04 23.67
CA ARG A 246 10.69 -5.45 24.03
C ARG A 246 11.76 -5.90 25.03
N LYS A 247 11.35 -6.65 26.07
CA LYS A 247 12.25 -7.18 27.10
C LYS A 247 12.86 -8.50 26.60
N GLY A 248 14.19 -8.64 26.71
CA GLY A 248 14.94 -9.88 26.39
C GLY A 248 15.61 -9.88 25.02
N ASP A 249 16.90 -9.57 24.99
CA ASP A 249 17.84 -9.96 23.93
C ASP A 249 18.56 -11.24 24.37
N ALA A 250 18.29 -12.35 23.70
CA ALA A 250 19.10 -13.57 23.68
C ALA A 250 18.56 -14.46 22.56
N ASP A 251 19.24 -14.42 21.40
CA ASP A 251 19.45 -15.55 20.47
C ASP A 251 20.01 -15.00 19.15
N ASP A 252 21.34 -15.03 19.04
CA ASP A 252 22.14 -14.58 17.89
C ASP A 252 22.00 -15.47 16.62
N ALA A 253 21.04 -16.40 16.62
CA ALA A 253 20.97 -17.56 15.73
C ALA A 253 20.36 -17.31 14.33
N ALA A 254 20.39 -16.07 13.82
CA ALA A 254 19.96 -15.75 12.46
C ALA A 254 20.84 -14.69 11.76
N LYS A 255 22.14 -14.67 12.10
CA LYS A 255 23.16 -14.03 11.25
C LYS A 255 23.28 -14.79 9.92
N ALA A 256 23.63 -14.06 8.86
CA ALA A 256 23.87 -14.54 7.49
C ALA A 256 22.64 -14.98 6.65
N ALA A 257 21.79 -14.01 6.27
CA ALA A 257 20.97 -14.09 5.05
C ALA A 257 21.27 -12.87 4.14
N PRO A 258 21.55 -13.05 2.83
CA PRO A 258 21.96 -11.95 1.95
C PRO A 258 20.82 -10.98 1.65
N ALA A 259 21.14 -9.70 1.45
CA ALA A 259 20.17 -8.63 1.28
C ALA A 259 19.25 -8.81 0.06
N GLU A 260 17.93 -8.82 0.28
CA GLU A 260 16.96 -9.02 -0.79
C GLU A 260 17.06 -7.97 -1.91
N PRO A 261 17.11 -8.41 -3.20
CA PRO A 261 17.21 -7.50 -4.32
C PRO A 261 16.03 -6.54 -4.37
N LYS A 262 16.24 -5.41 -5.03
CA LYS A 262 15.17 -4.44 -5.19
C LYS A 262 14.06 -5.08 -6.04
N PRO A 263 12.79 -5.28 -5.57
CA PRO A 263 11.65 -5.50 -6.45
C PRO A 263 11.62 -4.35 -7.44
N LYS A 264 12.13 -4.69 -8.60
CA LYS A 264 12.18 -3.93 -9.82
C LYS A 264 10.75 -3.48 -10.17
N THR A 265 10.58 -2.26 -10.67
CA THR A 265 9.31 -1.73 -11.19
C THR A 265 9.38 -1.57 -12.72
N GLY A 266 8.23 -1.48 -13.39
CA GLY A 266 8.16 -1.38 -14.86
C GLY A 266 8.76 -2.59 -15.58
N TRP A 267 9.46 -2.39 -16.71
CA TRP A 267 10.04 -3.50 -17.51
C TRP A 267 10.95 -4.44 -16.72
N ARG A 268 11.62 -3.94 -15.68
CA ARG A 268 12.49 -4.76 -14.82
C ARG A 268 11.69 -5.66 -13.87
N ALA A 269 10.44 -5.32 -13.55
CA ALA A 269 9.53 -6.13 -12.73
C ALA A 269 9.10 -7.40 -13.46
N VAL A 270 8.88 -7.27 -14.78
CA VAL A 270 8.41 -8.31 -15.68
C VAL A 270 9.33 -9.54 -15.70
N ALA A 271 10.63 -9.35 -15.46
CA ALA A 271 11.64 -10.41 -15.42
C ALA A 271 11.59 -11.32 -14.17
N ARG A 272 10.48 -11.38 -13.43
CA ARG A 272 10.25 -12.35 -12.34
C ARG A 272 9.26 -13.43 -12.81
N PRO A 273 9.71 -14.68 -13.10
CA PRO A 273 8.83 -15.74 -13.62
C PRO A 273 7.88 -16.33 -12.57
N ILE A 274 7.97 -15.90 -11.30
CA ILE A 274 7.36 -16.58 -10.16
C ILE A 274 5.81 -16.48 -10.12
N PRO A 275 5.14 -15.36 -10.47
CA PRO A 275 3.67 -15.32 -10.49
C PRO A 275 3.05 -16.29 -11.52
N PRO A 276 3.53 -16.38 -12.78
CA PRO A 276 3.07 -17.44 -13.69
C PRO A 276 3.41 -18.86 -13.25
N ILE A 277 4.51 -19.10 -12.51
CA ILE A 277 4.79 -20.44 -11.97
C ILE A 277 3.71 -20.88 -10.98
N LEU A 278 3.22 -19.99 -10.10
CA LEU A 278 2.09 -20.31 -9.22
C LEU A 278 0.84 -20.71 -10.03
N VAL A 279 0.55 -19.99 -11.10
CA VAL A 279 -0.59 -20.29 -11.99
C VAL A 279 -0.39 -21.63 -12.72
N ALA A 280 0.81 -21.91 -13.24
CA ALA A 280 1.09 -23.18 -13.90
C ALA A 280 0.95 -24.37 -12.93
N VAL A 281 1.35 -24.20 -11.67
CA VAL A 281 1.15 -25.19 -10.60
C VAL A 281 -0.34 -25.35 -10.29
N THR A 282 -1.12 -24.28 -10.12
CA THR A 282 -2.57 -24.42 -9.87
C THR A 282 -3.28 -25.08 -11.05
N PHE A 283 -2.91 -24.74 -12.29
CA PHE A 283 -3.44 -25.35 -13.52
C PHE A 283 -3.15 -26.86 -13.58
N LEU A 284 -1.90 -27.27 -13.32
CA LEU A 284 -1.52 -28.68 -13.29
C LEU A 284 -2.30 -29.42 -12.18
N LEU A 285 -2.39 -28.84 -10.98
CA LEU A 285 -3.11 -29.43 -9.86
C LEU A 285 -4.62 -29.53 -10.12
N VAL A 286 -5.26 -28.57 -10.80
CA VAL A 286 -6.67 -28.66 -11.24
C VAL A 286 -6.91 -29.77 -12.27
N ARG A 287 -5.93 -30.11 -13.11
CA ARG A 287 -6.09 -31.21 -14.07
C ARG A 287 -5.80 -32.57 -13.46
N LEU A 288 -4.77 -32.67 -12.61
CA LEU A 288 -4.52 -33.86 -11.79
C LEU A 288 -5.70 -34.14 -10.85
N SER A 289 -6.36 -33.09 -10.32
CA SER A 289 -7.51 -33.27 -9.44
C SER A 289 -8.72 -33.86 -10.14
N ARG A 290 -8.96 -33.59 -11.43
CA ARG A 290 -10.04 -34.25 -12.19
C ARG A 290 -9.81 -35.76 -12.27
N ILE A 291 -8.58 -36.20 -12.54
CA ILE A 291 -8.19 -37.63 -12.55
C ILE A 291 -8.36 -38.26 -11.15
N ALA A 292 -8.02 -37.54 -10.09
CA ALA A 292 -8.26 -38.00 -8.72
C ALA A 292 -9.76 -38.05 -8.36
N GLN A 293 -10.53 -37.06 -8.82
CA GLN A 293 -11.96 -36.91 -8.53
C GLN A 293 -12.79 -38.06 -9.13
N ASP A 294 -12.48 -38.50 -10.36
CA ASP A 294 -13.10 -39.69 -10.97
C ASP A 294 -12.92 -40.97 -10.13
N ASN A 295 -11.82 -41.05 -9.37
CA ASN A 295 -11.55 -42.16 -8.45
C ASN A 295 -12.20 -41.97 -7.06
N LEU A 296 -12.31 -40.74 -6.57
CA LEU A 296 -12.99 -40.39 -5.31
C LEU A 296 -14.52 -40.53 -5.42
N SER A 297 -15.10 -40.17 -6.57
CA SER A 297 -16.53 -40.32 -6.86
C SER A 297 -17.01 -41.77 -6.75
N ARG A 298 -16.18 -42.74 -7.13
CA ARG A 298 -16.45 -44.18 -6.97
C ARG A 298 -16.53 -44.64 -5.51
N ARG A 299 -16.15 -43.80 -4.54
CA ARG A 299 -16.12 -44.11 -3.09
C ARG A 299 -17.17 -43.35 -2.27
N GLY A 300 -18.08 -42.62 -2.91
CA GLY A 300 -19.21 -41.94 -2.24
C GLY A 300 -18.84 -40.68 -1.42
N SER A 301 -17.59 -40.21 -1.47
CA SER A 301 -17.08 -39.08 -0.68
C SER A 301 -16.84 -37.80 -1.50
N GLU A 302 -17.72 -37.52 -2.47
CA GLU A 302 -17.55 -36.49 -3.50
C GLU A 302 -17.29 -35.08 -2.92
N TYR A 303 -18.09 -34.64 -1.95
CA TYR A 303 -17.95 -33.30 -1.35
C TYR A 303 -16.64 -33.12 -0.58
N ILE A 304 -16.24 -34.13 0.20
CA ILE A 304 -14.98 -34.11 0.97
C ILE A 304 -13.79 -34.09 0.01
N GLY A 305 -13.86 -34.85 -1.08
CA GLY A 305 -12.88 -34.81 -2.17
C GLY A 305 -12.70 -33.39 -2.72
N VAL A 306 -13.80 -32.74 -3.13
CA VAL A 306 -13.75 -31.35 -3.68
C VAL A 306 -13.20 -30.35 -2.66
N ILE A 307 -13.60 -30.43 -1.39
CA ILE A 307 -13.13 -29.52 -0.32
C ILE A 307 -11.61 -29.70 -0.09
N LEU A 308 -11.12 -30.93 0.05
CA LEU A 308 -9.70 -31.23 0.22
C LEU A 308 -8.88 -30.81 -1.00
N LEU A 309 -9.39 -31.08 -2.20
CA LEU A 309 -8.76 -30.67 -3.46
C LEU A 309 -8.65 -29.15 -3.55
N GLN A 310 -9.71 -28.38 -3.28
CA GLN A 310 -9.65 -26.91 -3.30
C GLN A 310 -8.61 -26.34 -2.33
N VAL A 311 -8.52 -26.89 -1.11
CA VAL A 311 -7.47 -26.51 -0.13
C VAL A 311 -6.06 -26.87 -0.65
N LEU A 312 -5.88 -28.05 -1.23
CA LEU A 312 -4.60 -28.53 -1.74
C LEU A 312 -4.12 -27.79 -3.00
N ILE A 313 -5.04 -27.48 -3.92
CA ILE A 313 -4.77 -26.85 -5.22
C ILE A 313 -4.48 -25.35 -5.05
N PHE A 314 -5.28 -24.65 -4.25
CA PHE A 314 -5.21 -23.19 -4.16
C PHE A 314 -4.67 -22.71 -2.83
N LEU A 315 -5.24 -23.14 -1.70
CA LEU A 315 -4.91 -22.55 -0.40
C LEU A 315 -3.48 -22.88 0.04
N ILE A 316 -3.03 -24.13 -0.14
CA ILE A 316 -1.65 -24.53 0.20
C ILE A 316 -0.63 -23.78 -0.70
N PRO A 317 -0.71 -23.80 -2.04
CA PRO A 317 0.18 -23.01 -2.89
C PRO A 317 0.11 -21.50 -2.62
N ALA A 318 -1.07 -20.95 -2.33
CA ALA A 318 -1.23 -19.54 -1.95
C ALA A 318 -0.49 -19.21 -0.64
N VAL A 319 -0.66 -20.02 0.41
CA VAL A 319 0.01 -19.83 1.70
C VAL A 319 1.51 -20.00 1.57
N VAL A 320 1.97 -21.05 0.87
CA VAL A 320 3.40 -21.26 0.58
C VAL A 320 3.96 -20.07 -0.19
N TYR A 321 3.27 -19.58 -1.23
CA TYR A 321 3.69 -18.40 -1.98
C TYR A 321 3.78 -17.15 -1.10
N ILE A 322 2.80 -16.89 -0.24
CA ILE A 322 2.81 -15.76 0.70
C ILE A 322 3.96 -15.88 1.70
N ARG A 323 4.32 -17.10 2.15
CA ARG A 323 5.46 -17.36 3.05
C ARG A 323 6.82 -17.25 2.35
N LEU A 324 6.89 -17.55 1.05
CA LEU A 324 8.06 -17.36 0.18
C LEU A 324 8.18 -15.90 -0.34
N ARG A 325 7.56 -14.94 0.35
CA ARG A 325 7.55 -13.53 -0.04
C ARG A 325 7.94 -12.62 1.11
N ASP A 326 8.34 -11.41 0.72
CA ASP A 326 8.70 -10.34 1.65
C ASP A 326 7.61 -10.14 2.71
N GLU A 327 8.00 -9.87 3.97
CA GLU A 327 7.09 -9.70 5.12
C GLU A 327 5.95 -8.69 4.90
N LYS A 328 6.05 -7.86 3.86
CA LYS A 328 5.12 -6.78 3.48
C LYS A 328 4.31 -7.16 2.24
N PHE A 329 4.24 -8.45 1.91
CA PHE A 329 3.30 -9.06 0.96
C PHE A 329 1.89 -9.22 1.57
N PRO A 330 1.70 -9.63 2.84
CA PRO A 330 0.39 -9.65 3.51
C PRO A 330 -0.33 -8.28 3.55
N ASP A 331 0.39 -7.15 3.51
CA ASP A 331 -0.24 -5.82 3.41
C ASP A 331 -0.87 -5.55 2.03
N ARG A 332 -0.40 -6.25 0.99
CA ARG A 332 -0.77 -6.01 -0.42
C ARG A 332 -1.92 -6.87 -0.93
N ILE A 333 -2.22 -7.98 -0.24
CA ILE A 333 -3.38 -8.84 -0.48
C ILE A 333 -4.74 -8.21 -0.07
N ARG A 334 -4.76 -6.97 0.43
CA ARG A 334 -5.99 -6.16 0.61
C ARG A 334 -7.13 -6.84 1.40
N PHE A 335 -6.80 -7.59 2.45
CA PHE A 335 -7.77 -8.03 3.46
C PHE A 335 -8.25 -6.85 4.33
N LYS A 336 -9.09 -5.99 3.75
CA LYS A 336 -9.71 -4.82 4.40
C LYS A 336 -11.22 -5.04 4.51
N LYS A 337 -11.82 -4.66 5.65
CA LYS A 337 -13.28 -4.75 5.83
C LYS A 337 -14.03 -3.98 4.74
N LEU A 338 -15.08 -4.61 4.19
CA LEU A 338 -16.04 -3.93 3.33
C LEU A 338 -16.74 -2.80 4.10
N GLN A 339 -17.08 -1.71 3.40
CA GLN A 339 -17.79 -0.57 3.98
C GLN A 339 -19.23 -0.56 3.42
N PRO A 340 -20.28 -0.32 4.23
CA PRO A 340 -21.67 -0.34 3.77
C PRO A 340 -21.93 0.55 2.54
N LYS A 341 -21.21 1.67 2.43
CA LYS A 341 -21.25 2.59 1.28
C LYS A 341 -20.85 1.96 -0.08
N HIS A 342 -20.28 0.75 -0.09
CA HIS A 342 -19.94 0.01 -1.31
C HIS A 342 -21.09 -0.92 -1.76
N ALA A 343 -22.10 -1.16 -0.93
CA ALA A 343 -23.14 -2.18 -1.18
C ALA A 343 -23.86 -1.97 -2.52
N TRP A 344 -24.32 -0.74 -2.81
CA TRP A 344 -25.01 -0.45 -4.07
C TRP A 344 -24.12 -0.67 -5.30
N PHE A 345 -22.83 -0.32 -5.22
CA PHE A 345 -21.87 -0.59 -6.28
C PHE A 345 -21.68 -2.10 -6.52
N LEU A 346 -21.61 -2.91 -5.44
CA LEU A 346 -21.52 -4.37 -5.57
C LEU A 346 -22.81 -4.97 -6.14
N ILE A 347 -23.99 -4.48 -5.76
CA ILE A 347 -25.27 -4.89 -6.37
C ILE A 347 -25.26 -4.61 -7.88
N CYS A 348 -24.78 -3.45 -8.31
CA CYS A 348 -24.67 -3.13 -9.74
C CYS A 348 -23.73 -4.10 -10.47
N LEU A 349 -22.55 -4.38 -9.89
CA LEU A 349 -21.62 -5.35 -10.47
C LEU A 349 -22.20 -6.77 -10.51
N LEU A 350 -22.97 -7.20 -9.50
CA LEU A 350 -23.62 -8.51 -9.49
C LEU A 350 -24.65 -8.65 -10.61
N VAL A 351 -25.49 -7.63 -10.84
CA VAL A 351 -26.43 -7.62 -11.97
C VAL A 351 -25.67 -7.69 -13.29
N MET A 352 -24.59 -6.91 -13.45
CA MET A 352 -23.73 -6.97 -14.64
C MET A 352 -23.04 -8.33 -14.83
N MET A 353 -22.64 -9.01 -13.74
CA MET A 353 -22.08 -10.36 -13.80
C MET A 353 -23.10 -11.34 -14.38
N VAL A 354 -24.34 -11.33 -13.86
CA VAL A 354 -25.44 -12.19 -14.33
C VAL A 354 -25.87 -11.86 -15.76
N THR A 355 -26.21 -10.61 -16.07
CA THR A 355 -26.74 -10.27 -17.39
C THR A 355 -25.69 -10.40 -18.49
N GLY A 356 -24.45 -9.98 -18.21
CA GLY A 356 -23.35 -10.12 -19.15
C GLY A 356 -22.91 -11.57 -19.38
N SER A 357 -22.88 -12.43 -18.35
CA SER A 357 -22.53 -13.85 -18.54
C SER A 357 -23.56 -14.59 -19.39
N LEU A 358 -24.85 -14.32 -19.17
CA LEU A 358 -25.95 -14.90 -19.94
C LEU A 358 -25.91 -14.42 -21.40
N LEU A 359 -25.79 -13.11 -21.64
CA LEU A 359 -25.68 -12.56 -23.00
C LEU A 359 -24.48 -13.12 -23.76
N ILE A 360 -23.30 -13.19 -23.11
CA ILE A 360 -22.09 -13.76 -23.73
C ILE A 360 -22.28 -15.26 -24.02
N SER A 361 -22.94 -16.02 -23.14
CA SER A 361 -23.24 -17.45 -23.38
C SER A 361 -24.15 -17.64 -24.60
N ILE A 362 -25.20 -16.80 -24.72
CA ILE A 362 -26.10 -16.79 -25.89
C ILE A 362 -25.31 -16.47 -27.17
N LEU A 363 -24.42 -15.48 -27.12
CA LEU A 363 -23.58 -15.09 -28.26
C LEU A 363 -22.57 -16.17 -28.69
N THR A 364 -21.96 -16.92 -27.74
CA THR A 364 -20.95 -17.94 -28.07
C THR A 364 -21.52 -19.33 -28.32
N GLY A 365 -22.76 -19.59 -27.91
CA GLY A 365 -23.32 -20.95 -27.89
C GLY A 365 -24.81 -21.06 -28.15
N GLY A 366 -25.46 -20.01 -28.64
CA GLY A 366 -26.90 -19.96 -28.89
C GLY A 366 -27.76 -19.96 -27.61
N ILE A 367 -29.07 -19.81 -27.74
CA ILE A 367 -29.98 -19.80 -26.57
C ILE A 367 -30.00 -21.15 -25.82
N SER A 368 -29.67 -22.26 -26.50
CA SER A 368 -29.46 -23.59 -25.91
C SER A 368 -28.19 -23.72 -25.05
N SER A 369 -27.29 -22.73 -25.06
CA SER A 369 -26.21 -22.65 -24.07
C SER A 369 -26.75 -22.48 -22.64
N LEU A 370 -27.90 -21.82 -22.49
CA LEU A 370 -28.51 -21.54 -21.20
C LEU A 370 -28.98 -22.83 -20.50
N THR A 371 -29.45 -23.82 -21.27
CA THR A 371 -29.86 -25.15 -20.77
C THR A 371 -28.70 -26.12 -20.55
N GLY A 372 -27.55 -25.91 -21.19
CA GLY A 372 -26.39 -26.81 -21.05
C GLY A 372 -25.64 -26.71 -19.71
N ASN A 373 -25.77 -25.60 -18.99
CA ASN A 373 -25.02 -25.34 -17.75
C ASN A 373 -25.59 -26.06 -16.50
N PHE A 374 -26.69 -26.81 -16.62
CA PHE A 374 -27.43 -27.39 -15.50
C PHE A 374 -26.91 -28.72 -14.95
N THR A 375 -25.84 -29.26 -15.51
CA THR A 375 -25.37 -30.61 -15.16
C THR A 375 -24.90 -30.72 -13.72
N LEU A 376 -24.15 -29.76 -13.17
CA LEU A 376 -23.60 -29.91 -11.82
C LEU A 376 -24.69 -29.96 -10.74
N TYR A 377 -25.54 -28.92 -10.66
CA TYR A 377 -26.54 -28.81 -9.59
C TYR A 377 -27.56 -29.95 -9.65
N ASN A 378 -28.12 -30.24 -10.84
CA ASN A 378 -29.13 -31.29 -10.97
C ASN A 378 -28.55 -32.70 -10.74
N THR A 379 -27.31 -32.97 -11.17
CA THR A 379 -26.65 -34.26 -10.87
C THR A 379 -26.38 -34.42 -9.37
N PHE A 380 -26.00 -33.35 -8.66
CA PHE A 380 -25.85 -33.43 -7.20
C PHE A 380 -27.19 -33.53 -6.47
N LEU A 381 -28.22 -32.80 -6.88
CA LEU A 381 -29.53 -32.82 -6.23
C LEU A 381 -30.25 -34.16 -6.43
N ALA A 382 -30.07 -34.80 -7.59
CA ALA A 382 -30.53 -36.17 -7.85
C ALA A 382 -29.72 -37.26 -7.11
N ARG A 383 -28.56 -36.91 -6.54
CA ARG A 383 -27.71 -37.81 -5.73
C ARG A 383 -27.83 -37.57 -4.23
N SER A 384 -28.17 -36.35 -3.81
CA SER A 384 -28.35 -36.00 -2.41
C SER A 384 -29.67 -36.58 -1.88
N GLY A 385 -29.64 -37.19 -0.69
CA GLY A 385 -30.84 -37.71 -0.02
C GLY A 385 -31.79 -36.64 0.53
N GLY A 386 -31.68 -35.39 0.09
CA GLY A 386 -32.47 -34.25 0.56
C GLY A 386 -32.06 -33.72 1.94
N SER A 387 -30.88 -34.08 2.47
CA SER A 387 -30.49 -33.66 3.81
C SER A 387 -29.95 -32.23 3.85
N ALA A 388 -30.21 -31.53 4.96
CA ALA A 388 -29.68 -30.19 5.20
C ALA A 388 -28.14 -30.15 5.19
N TRP A 389 -27.48 -31.24 5.62
CA TRP A 389 -26.02 -31.34 5.64
C TRP A 389 -25.42 -31.44 4.23
N GLU A 390 -26.01 -32.22 3.32
CA GLU A 390 -25.59 -32.25 1.91
C GLU A 390 -25.72 -30.87 1.24
N THR A 391 -26.78 -30.13 1.56
CA THR A 391 -26.94 -28.75 1.07
C THR A 391 -25.83 -27.84 1.59
N ILE A 392 -25.47 -27.95 2.88
CA ILE A 392 -24.34 -27.21 3.47
C ILE A 392 -23.00 -27.61 2.81
N TYR A 393 -22.77 -28.90 2.58
CA TYR A 393 -21.55 -29.36 1.89
C TYR A 393 -21.48 -28.87 0.44
N LEU A 394 -22.60 -28.84 -0.30
CA LEU A 394 -22.68 -28.30 -1.65
C LEU A 394 -22.40 -26.77 -1.66
N LEU A 395 -22.99 -26.02 -0.73
CA LEU A 395 -22.76 -24.58 -0.57
C LEU A 395 -21.28 -24.27 -0.26
N LEU A 396 -20.64 -25.09 0.59
CA LEU A 396 -19.23 -24.93 0.93
C LEU A 396 -18.31 -25.32 -0.25
N ALA A 397 -18.53 -26.49 -0.87
CA ALA A 397 -17.67 -27.05 -1.90
C ALA A 397 -17.71 -26.27 -3.23
N PHE A 398 -18.88 -25.76 -3.63
CA PHE A 398 -19.08 -25.11 -4.94
C PHE A 398 -19.38 -23.61 -4.85
N GLY A 399 -19.87 -23.11 -3.71
CA GLY A 399 -20.10 -21.69 -3.47
C GLY A 399 -18.91 -21.01 -2.78
N VAL A 400 -18.75 -21.27 -1.48
CA VAL A 400 -17.86 -20.51 -0.58
C VAL A 400 -16.39 -20.77 -0.85
N LEU A 401 -15.97 -22.04 -0.96
CA LEU A 401 -14.56 -22.38 -1.01
C LEU A 401 -13.90 -21.95 -2.34
N PRO A 402 -14.49 -22.17 -3.54
CA PRO A 402 -13.93 -21.65 -4.79
C PRO A 402 -13.84 -20.12 -4.77
N ALA A 403 -14.92 -19.43 -4.37
CA ALA A 403 -14.96 -17.97 -4.28
C ALA A 403 -13.93 -17.37 -3.31
N PHE A 404 -13.52 -18.11 -2.27
CA PHE A 404 -12.42 -17.71 -1.39
C PHE A 404 -11.04 -18.05 -1.99
N CYS A 405 -10.85 -19.30 -2.40
CA CYS A 405 -9.58 -19.83 -2.88
C CYS A 405 -9.09 -19.18 -4.17
N GLU A 406 -9.97 -19.01 -5.15
CA GLU A 406 -9.62 -18.42 -6.44
C GLU A 406 -9.36 -16.92 -6.31
N GLU A 407 -10.24 -16.17 -5.63
CA GLU A 407 -10.02 -14.72 -5.44
C GLU A 407 -8.78 -14.43 -4.59
N LEU A 408 -8.41 -15.32 -3.67
CA LEU A 408 -7.13 -15.26 -2.95
C LEU A 408 -5.94 -15.38 -3.91
N VAL A 409 -5.95 -16.30 -4.88
CA VAL A 409 -4.87 -16.45 -5.86
C VAL A 409 -4.89 -15.31 -6.87
N TYR A 410 -6.02 -15.06 -7.54
CA TYR A 410 -6.08 -14.18 -8.71
C TYR A 410 -6.18 -12.69 -8.34
N ARG A 411 -7.06 -12.29 -7.39
CA ARG A 411 -7.26 -10.86 -7.02
C ARG A 411 -6.43 -10.41 -5.84
N SER A 412 -5.97 -11.34 -5.01
CA SER A 412 -5.04 -11.05 -3.93
C SER A 412 -3.59 -11.17 -4.41
N ILE A 413 -3.10 -12.40 -4.62
CA ILE A 413 -1.67 -12.66 -4.87
C ILE A 413 -1.24 -12.10 -6.23
N LEU A 414 -1.95 -12.43 -7.30
CA LEU A 414 -1.55 -12.04 -8.66
C LEU A 414 -1.63 -10.53 -8.89
N CYS A 415 -2.72 -9.87 -8.46
CA CYS A 415 -2.79 -8.41 -8.53
C CYS A 415 -1.67 -7.74 -7.71
N ALA A 416 -1.38 -8.22 -6.48
CA ALA A 416 -0.32 -7.66 -5.63
C ALA A 416 1.12 -7.82 -6.18
N GLU A 417 1.32 -8.74 -7.14
CA GLU A 417 2.58 -8.88 -7.88
C GLU A 417 2.60 -7.98 -9.12
N TYR A 418 1.59 -8.08 -9.99
CA TYR A 418 1.57 -7.35 -11.25
C TYR A 418 1.35 -5.84 -11.10
N GLU A 419 0.88 -5.36 -9.94
CA GLU A 419 0.89 -3.93 -9.60
C GLU A 419 2.29 -3.32 -9.60
N ARG A 420 3.35 -4.13 -9.38
CA ARG A 420 4.76 -3.69 -9.53
C ARG A 420 5.11 -3.35 -10.99
N VAL A 421 4.32 -3.86 -11.95
CA VAL A 421 4.41 -3.57 -13.38
C VAL A 421 3.48 -2.39 -13.71
N SER A 422 2.16 -2.60 -13.60
CA SER A 422 1.12 -1.56 -13.69
C SER A 422 -0.24 -2.10 -13.21
N THR A 423 -1.13 -1.22 -12.76
CA THR A 423 -2.51 -1.57 -12.40
C THR A 423 -3.28 -2.22 -13.57
N GLY A 424 -3.10 -1.72 -14.79
CA GLY A 424 -3.77 -2.29 -15.97
C GLY A 424 -3.28 -3.69 -16.32
N THR A 425 -1.97 -3.93 -16.22
CA THR A 425 -1.38 -5.27 -16.34
C THR A 425 -1.89 -6.21 -15.24
N ALA A 426 -2.01 -5.72 -14.00
CA ALA A 426 -2.53 -6.50 -12.87
C ALA A 426 -3.99 -6.93 -13.08
N ILE A 427 -4.85 -6.04 -13.55
CA ILE A 427 -6.24 -6.35 -13.91
C ILE A 427 -6.27 -7.38 -15.04
N PHE A 428 -5.56 -7.12 -16.15
CA PHE A 428 -5.62 -7.96 -17.34
C PHE A 428 -5.07 -9.38 -17.09
N VAL A 429 -3.87 -9.50 -16.51
CA VAL A 429 -3.21 -10.81 -16.34
C VAL A 429 -3.90 -11.66 -15.28
N SER A 430 -4.40 -11.06 -14.19
CA SER A 430 -5.22 -11.80 -13.22
C SER A 430 -6.54 -12.29 -13.82
N THR A 431 -7.20 -11.48 -14.65
CA THR A 431 -8.44 -11.87 -15.35
C THR A 431 -8.20 -12.94 -16.40
N LEU A 432 -7.13 -12.84 -17.19
CA LEU A 432 -6.78 -13.83 -18.20
C LEU A 432 -6.52 -15.20 -17.56
N PHE A 433 -5.66 -15.27 -16.54
CA PHE A 433 -5.34 -16.55 -15.89
C PHE A 433 -6.51 -17.11 -15.06
N PHE A 434 -7.37 -16.26 -14.49
CA PHE A 434 -8.64 -16.69 -13.89
C PHE A 434 -9.59 -17.32 -14.94
N ALA A 435 -9.70 -16.73 -16.13
CA ALA A 435 -10.53 -17.29 -17.19
C ALA A 435 -9.97 -18.62 -17.74
N MET A 436 -8.65 -18.71 -17.88
CA MET A 436 -7.97 -19.94 -18.33
C MET A 436 -8.06 -21.10 -17.33
N LEU A 437 -8.17 -20.82 -16.02
CA LEU A 437 -8.33 -21.84 -14.96
C LEU A 437 -9.45 -22.84 -15.21
N HIS A 438 -10.48 -22.40 -15.92
CA HIS A 438 -11.70 -23.17 -16.14
C HIS A 438 -11.57 -24.20 -17.29
N PHE A 439 -10.50 -24.12 -18.09
CA PHE A 439 -10.20 -25.03 -19.20
C PHE A 439 -11.41 -25.28 -20.13
N SER A 440 -11.93 -24.20 -20.72
CA SER A 440 -13.03 -24.27 -21.69
C SER A 440 -12.95 -23.11 -22.67
N PHE A 441 -12.72 -23.39 -23.96
CA PHE A 441 -12.73 -22.36 -24.99
C PHE A 441 -14.12 -21.68 -25.14
N ARG A 442 -15.21 -22.46 -25.01
CA ARG A 442 -16.59 -21.96 -25.14
C ARG A 442 -16.97 -20.95 -24.05
N LEU A 443 -16.57 -21.23 -22.81
CA LEU A 443 -16.91 -20.40 -21.64
C LEU A 443 -15.84 -19.35 -21.30
N PHE A 444 -14.66 -19.42 -21.93
CA PHE A 444 -13.58 -18.45 -21.70
C PHE A 444 -14.03 -16.97 -21.77
N PRO A 445 -14.84 -16.51 -22.75
CA PRO A 445 -15.32 -15.13 -22.78
C PRO A 445 -16.20 -14.76 -21.57
N VAL A 446 -16.97 -15.71 -21.03
CA VAL A 446 -17.79 -15.52 -19.83
C VAL A 446 -16.90 -15.31 -18.60
N TYR A 447 -15.92 -16.19 -18.38
CA TYR A 447 -14.99 -16.05 -17.24
C TYR A 447 -14.09 -14.82 -17.36
N LEU A 448 -13.76 -14.40 -18.59
CA LEU A 448 -13.04 -13.15 -18.83
C LEU A 448 -13.87 -11.93 -18.41
N TRP A 449 -15.17 -11.90 -18.76
CA TRP A 449 -16.12 -10.87 -18.33
C TRP A 449 -16.24 -10.80 -16.80
N LEU A 450 -16.55 -11.94 -16.16
CA LEU A 450 -16.64 -12.04 -14.69
C LEU A 450 -15.35 -11.55 -14.04
N GLY A 451 -14.20 -11.96 -14.57
CA GLY A 451 -12.90 -11.57 -14.05
C GLY A 451 -12.64 -10.06 -14.08
N PHE A 452 -13.04 -9.35 -15.14
CA PHE A 452 -12.93 -7.89 -15.18
C PHE A 452 -13.81 -7.20 -14.12
N LEU A 453 -15.03 -7.71 -13.88
CA LEU A 453 -15.91 -7.15 -12.86
C LEU A 453 -15.39 -7.42 -11.43
N LEU A 454 -14.86 -8.61 -11.16
CA LEU A 454 -14.22 -8.97 -9.89
C LEU A 454 -12.95 -8.13 -9.63
N ALA A 455 -12.13 -7.89 -10.66
CA ALA A 455 -11.02 -6.95 -10.57
C ALA A 455 -11.50 -5.52 -10.26
N GLY A 456 -12.53 -5.05 -10.98
CA GLY A 456 -13.15 -3.74 -10.76
C GLY A 456 -13.66 -3.56 -9.33
N ALA A 457 -14.34 -4.57 -8.78
CA ALA A 457 -14.79 -4.60 -7.39
C ALA A 457 -13.64 -4.45 -6.41
N MET A 458 -12.55 -5.21 -6.60
CA MET A 458 -11.38 -5.21 -5.73
C MET A 458 -10.66 -3.84 -5.74
N TYR A 459 -10.43 -3.26 -6.92
CA TYR A 459 -9.77 -1.95 -7.04
C TYR A 459 -10.64 -0.78 -6.56
N ALA A 460 -11.93 -0.79 -6.89
CA ALA A 460 -12.84 0.27 -6.47
C ALA A 460 -13.08 0.26 -4.96
N THR A 461 -13.22 -0.91 -4.33
CA THR A 461 -13.44 -1.00 -2.87
C THR A 461 -12.15 -1.01 -2.03
N ARG A 462 -11.00 -1.23 -2.68
CA ARG A 462 -9.68 -1.50 -2.07
C ARG A 462 -9.68 -2.73 -1.14
N SER A 463 -10.51 -3.74 -1.43
CA SER A 463 -10.69 -4.95 -0.61
C SER A 463 -10.85 -6.22 -1.46
N VAL A 464 -10.15 -7.29 -1.09
CA VAL A 464 -10.36 -8.64 -1.69
C VAL A 464 -11.64 -9.32 -1.20
N LEU A 465 -12.24 -8.85 -0.11
CA LEU A 465 -13.55 -9.36 0.34
C LEU A 465 -14.69 -8.96 -0.61
N ALA A 466 -14.50 -7.91 -1.43
CA ALA A 466 -15.46 -7.49 -2.44
C ALA A 466 -15.66 -8.54 -3.56
N PRO A 467 -14.62 -8.97 -4.30
CA PRO A 467 -14.77 -10.03 -5.28
C PRO A 467 -15.11 -11.38 -4.64
N MET A 468 -14.58 -11.73 -3.47
CA MET A 468 -14.97 -12.98 -2.78
C MET A 468 -16.49 -13.06 -2.54
N LEU A 469 -17.10 -11.96 -2.09
CA LEU A 469 -18.55 -11.89 -1.88
C LEU A 469 -19.32 -11.94 -3.20
N LEU A 470 -18.86 -11.22 -4.23
CA LEU A 470 -19.51 -11.25 -5.56
C LEU A 470 -19.43 -12.62 -6.22
N HIS A 471 -18.26 -13.26 -6.20
CA HIS A 471 -18.04 -14.59 -6.74
C HIS A 471 -18.90 -15.62 -5.96
N LEU A 472 -18.95 -15.55 -4.63
CA LEU A 472 -19.85 -16.40 -3.84
C LEU A 472 -21.32 -16.24 -4.29
N ILE A 473 -21.85 -15.02 -4.32
CA ILE A 473 -23.26 -14.79 -4.69
C ILE A 473 -23.52 -15.21 -6.14
N TYR A 474 -22.55 -15.02 -7.04
CA TYR A 474 -22.65 -15.47 -8.43
C TYR A 474 -22.67 -17.01 -8.53
N ASN A 475 -21.85 -17.73 -7.77
CA ASN A 475 -21.87 -19.20 -7.74
C ASN A 475 -23.18 -19.73 -7.15
N LEU A 476 -23.72 -19.07 -6.12
CA LEU A 476 -25.06 -19.38 -5.60
C LEU A 476 -26.16 -19.09 -6.64
N PHE A 477 -26.02 -18.02 -7.44
CA PHE A 477 -26.92 -17.80 -8.57
C PHE A 477 -26.81 -18.92 -9.61
N CYS A 478 -25.61 -19.35 -10.02
CA CYS A 478 -25.45 -20.43 -10.99
C CYS A 478 -25.99 -21.79 -10.48
N LEU A 479 -25.85 -22.08 -9.18
CA LEU A 479 -26.40 -23.29 -8.57
C LEU A 479 -27.93 -23.23 -8.44
N PHE A 480 -28.47 -22.17 -7.83
CA PHE A 480 -29.88 -22.12 -7.41
C PHE A 480 -30.76 -21.20 -8.26
N GLY A 481 -30.27 -20.05 -8.72
CA GLY A 481 -31.08 -19.01 -9.38
C GLY A 481 -31.21 -19.14 -10.91
N GLN A 482 -30.12 -19.54 -11.58
CA GLN A 482 -30.07 -19.68 -13.03
C GLN A 482 -31.07 -20.68 -13.62
N PRO A 483 -31.42 -21.82 -12.96
CA PRO A 483 -32.46 -22.73 -13.44
C PRO A 483 -33.82 -22.04 -13.60
N TYR A 484 -34.25 -21.25 -12.61
CA TYR A 484 -35.52 -20.53 -12.66
C TYR A 484 -35.55 -19.46 -13.75
N LEU A 485 -34.43 -18.73 -13.93
CA LEU A 485 -34.32 -17.73 -14.99
C LEU A 485 -34.35 -18.36 -16.40
N SER A 486 -33.82 -19.58 -16.54
CA SER A 486 -33.89 -20.32 -17.81
C SER A 486 -35.27 -20.92 -18.07
N ALA A 487 -35.92 -21.47 -17.04
CA ALA A 487 -37.32 -21.89 -17.13
C ALA A 487 -38.25 -20.72 -17.50
N PHE A 488 -37.97 -19.51 -16.99
CA PHE A 488 -38.74 -18.31 -17.33
C PHE A 488 -38.74 -18.00 -18.83
N TYR A 489 -37.58 -17.96 -19.52
CA TYR A 489 -37.59 -17.66 -20.96
C TYR A 489 -38.17 -18.81 -21.79
N VAL A 490 -37.98 -20.07 -21.38
CA VAL A 490 -38.58 -21.24 -22.05
C VAL A 490 -40.11 -21.18 -21.99
N ASN A 491 -40.67 -20.82 -20.84
CA ASN A 491 -42.13 -20.76 -20.63
C ASN A 491 -42.76 -19.45 -21.13
N ALA A 492 -42.03 -18.33 -21.15
CA ALA A 492 -42.54 -17.03 -21.59
C ALA A 492 -42.64 -16.87 -23.12
N GLY A 493 -42.13 -17.82 -23.91
CA GLY A 493 -42.34 -17.88 -25.37
C GLY A 493 -41.60 -16.83 -26.21
N SER A 494 -40.89 -15.86 -25.62
CA SER A 494 -40.12 -14.84 -26.34
C SER A 494 -38.67 -14.74 -25.84
N GLY A 495 -37.77 -15.42 -26.56
CA GLY A 495 -36.33 -15.29 -26.34
C GLY A 495 -35.79 -13.89 -26.68
N GLU A 496 -36.44 -13.19 -27.62
CA GLU A 496 -36.09 -11.81 -28.01
C GLU A 496 -36.34 -10.82 -26.87
N LEU A 497 -37.52 -10.89 -26.23
CA LEU A 497 -37.85 -10.06 -25.07
C LEU A 497 -36.88 -10.34 -23.91
N PHE A 498 -36.52 -11.60 -23.69
CA PHE A 498 -35.55 -11.98 -22.67
C PHE A 498 -34.16 -11.36 -22.94
N ILE A 499 -33.64 -11.47 -24.16
CA ILE A 499 -32.37 -10.85 -24.58
C ILE A 499 -32.43 -9.32 -24.42
N PHE A 500 -33.53 -8.69 -24.86
CA PHE A 500 -33.75 -7.25 -24.72
C PHE A 500 -33.73 -6.82 -23.24
N CYS A 501 -34.43 -7.52 -22.35
CA CYS A 501 -34.41 -7.26 -20.91
C CYS A 501 -33.00 -7.39 -20.32
N LEU A 502 -32.23 -8.43 -20.70
CA LEU A 502 -30.84 -8.59 -20.26
C LEU A 502 -29.96 -7.42 -20.74
N MET A 503 -30.13 -6.96 -21.98
CA MET A 503 -29.39 -5.81 -22.53
C MET A 503 -29.72 -4.50 -21.80
N VAL A 504 -31.01 -4.21 -21.57
CA VAL A 504 -31.46 -3.02 -20.84
C VAL A 504 -30.90 -3.03 -19.41
N LEU A 505 -31.00 -4.16 -18.70
CA LEU A 505 -30.43 -4.30 -17.35
C LEU A 505 -28.91 -4.13 -17.36
N LEU A 506 -28.19 -4.75 -18.31
CA LEU A 506 -26.73 -4.61 -18.42
C LEU A 506 -26.32 -3.15 -18.63
N LEU A 507 -26.98 -2.42 -19.54
CA LEU A 507 -26.67 -1.01 -19.82
C LEU A 507 -27.00 -0.10 -18.63
N LEU A 508 -28.18 -0.27 -18.03
CA LEU A 508 -28.64 0.51 -16.88
C LEU A 508 -27.71 0.35 -15.67
N PHE A 509 -27.40 -0.89 -15.30
CA PHE A 509 -26.52 -1.16 -14.16
C PHE A 509 -25.04 -0.86 -14.45
N SER A 510 -24.61 -0.88 -15.72
CA SER A 510 -23.30 -0.33 -16.12
C SER A 510 -23.21 1.18 -15.86
N ALA A 511 -24.25 1.94 -16.20
CA ALA A 511 -24.32 3.38 -15.92
C ALA A 511 -24.32 3.67 -14.40
N PHE A 512 -25.09 2.91 -13.61
CA PHE A 512 -25.08 3.02 -12.15
C PHE A 512 -23.72 2.64 -11.54
N ALA A 513 -23.09 1.55 -11.99
CA ALA A 513 -21.76 1.14 -11.55
C ALA A 513 -20.70 2.21 -11.84
N ALA A 514 -20.70 2.79 -13.05
CA ALA A 514 -19.81 3.91 -13.41
C ALA A 514 -20.06 5.16 -12.54
N GLY A 515 -21.34 5.48 -12.28
CA GLY A 515 -21.74 6.57 -11.40
C GLY A 515 -21.22 6.41 -9.96
N GLU A 516 -21.36 5.22 -9.37
CA GLU A 516 -20.84 4.92 -8.03
C GLU A 516 -19.32 4.82 -7.99
N ALA A 517 -18.68 4.19 -8.99
CA ALA A 517 -17.22 4.17 -9.10
C ALA A 517 -16.64 5.59 -9.07
N ARG A 518 -17.23 6.53 -9.83
CA ARG A 518 -16.87 7.96 -9.78
C ARG A 518 -17.01 8.55 -8.37
N LYS A 519 -18.13 8.29 -7.67
CA LYS A 519 -18.33 8.75 -6.28
C LYS A 519 -17.34 8.14 -5.29
N ILE A 520 -16.88 6.91 -5.51
CA ILE A 520 -15.90 6.22 -4.67
C ILE A 520 -14.49 6.80 -4.92
N PHE A 521 -14.03 6.86 -6.18
CA PHE A 521 -12.72 7.40 -6.52
C PHE A 521 -12.57 8.89 -6.16
N HIS A 522 -13.61 9.71 -6.37
CA HIS A 522 -13.61 11.12 -5.93
C HIS A 522 -13.48 11.26 -4.40
N ARG A 523 -14.09 10.36 -3.62
CA ARG A 523 -13.92 10.32 -2.15
C ARG A 523 -12.51 9.92 -1.72
N TYR A 524 -11.82 9.06 -2.49
CA TYR A 524 -10.41 8.75 -2.24
C TYR A 524 -9.47 9.92 -2.59
N ALA A 525 -9.73 10.63 -3.70
CA ALA A 525 -8.97 11.82 -4.09
C ALA A 525 -9.06 12.94 -3.04
N ARG A 526 -10.25 13.21 -2.49
CA ARG A 526 -10.46 14.25 -1.48
C ARG A 526 -9.82 13.98 -0.10
N ARG A 527 -9.39 12.75 0.21
CA ARG A 527 -8.85 12.38 1.54
C ARG A 527 -7.32 12.43 1.65
N GLU A 528 -6.61 12.90 0.62
CA GLU A 528 -5.16 12.65 0.41
C GLU A 528 -4.77 11.15 0.44
N ASP A 529 -5.76 10.26 0.44
CA ASP A 529 -5.65 8.80 0.41
C ASP A 529 -5.30 8.31 -1.02
N SER A 530 -4.83 9.24 -1.86
CA SER A 530 -4.47 9.11 -3.26
C SER A 530 -2.96 9.03 -3.44
N LYS A 531 -2.38 7.91 -2.99
CA LYS A 531 -1.37 7.23 -3.82
C LYS A 531 -2.07 6.61 -5.03
N LEU A 532 -2.64 7.48 -5.87
CA LEU A 532 -2.92 7.14 -7.26
C LEU A 532 -1.56 7.24 -7.94
N ASP A 533 -0.88 6.09 -8.04
CA ASP A 533 0.24 5.98 -8.97
C ASP A 533 -0.24 6.48 -10.33
N LYS A 534 0.57 7.31 -11.00
CA LYS A 534 0.23 7.80 -12.34
C LYS A 534 0.00 6.58 -13.22
N LEU A 535 -1.25 6.36 -13.65
CA LEU A 535 -1.58 5.28 -14.56
C LEU A 535 -0.71 5.47 -15.82
N PRO A 536 0.16 4.51 -16.17
CA PRO A 536 0.96 4.63 -17.38
C PRO A 536 0.03 4.71 -18.59
N PRO A 537 0.42 5.43 -19.66
CA PRO A 537 -0.38 5.53 -20.88
C PRO A 537 -0.83 4.15 -21.39
N LEU A 538 -2.00 4.06 -22.02
CA LEU A 538 -2.56 2.80 -22.53
C LEU A 538 -1.55 2.01 -23.39
N LYS A 539 -0.77 2.70 -24.24
CA LYS A 539 0.30 2.10 -25.05
C LYS A 539 1.43 1.47 -24.21
N GLU A 540 1.81 2.10 -23.10
CA GLU A 540 2.83 1.57 -22.18
C GLU A 540 2.28 0.40 -21.37
N THR A 541 1.03 0.49 -20.89
CA THR A 541 0.31 -0.61 -20.23
C THR A 541 0.26 -1.84 -21.15
N ALA A 542 -0.13 -1.67 -22.42
CA ALA A 542 -0.19 -2.75 -23.41
C ALA A 542 1.19 -3.40 -23.62
N LYS A 543 2.25 -2.60 -23.78
CA LYS A 543 3.63 -3.10 -23.91
C LYS A 543 4.06 -3.92 -22.68
N LEU A 544 3.83 -3.40 -21.48
CA LEU A 544 4.19 -4.07 -20.22
C LEU A 544 3.41 -5.38 -20.00
N THR A 545 2.13 -5.41 -20.39
CA THR A 545 1.30 -6.62 -20.37
C THR A 545 1.81 -7.66 -21.38
N ALA A 546 2.12 -7.26 -22.62
CA ALA A 546 2.68 -8.16 -23.63
C ALA A 546 4.01 -8.78 -23.15
N MET A 547 4.92 -7.97 -22.59
CA MET A 547 6.17 -8.49 -22.01
C MET A 547 5.92 -9.45 -20.82
N SER A 548 4.85 -9.25 -20.05
CA SER A 548 4.48 -10.12 -18.92
C SER A 548 3.98 -11.50 -19.36
N LEU A 549 3.33 -11.56 -20.52
CA LEU A 549 2.84 -12.79 -21.13
C LEU A 549 3.91 -13.50 -21.98
N ALA A 550 4.92 -12.78 -22.46
CA ALA A 550 6.07 -13.32 -23.20
C ALA A 550 7.11 -14.06 -22.31
N THR A 551 6.75 -14.47 -21.09
CA THR A 551 7.66 -15.22 -20.20
C THR A 551 7.47 -16.74 -20.40
N PRO A 552 8.52 -17.58 -20.27
CA PRO A 552 8.39 -19.03 -20.46
C PRO A 552 7.34 -19.70 -19.56
N ALA A 553 7.18 -19.21 -18.34
CA ALA A 553 6.16 -19.72 -17.42
C ALA A 553 4.73 -19.27 -17.77
N ALA A 554 4.55 -18.09 -18.39
CA ALA A 554 3.25 -17.70 -18.95
C ALA A 554 2.93 -18.48 -20.24
N ALA A 555 3.94 -18.76 -21.08
CA ALA A 555 3.80 -19.67 -22.22
C ALA A 555 3.43 -21.08 -21.77
N LEU A 556 4.00 -21.60 -20.67
CA LEU A 556 3.58 -22.86 -20.07
C LEU A 556 2.11 -22.83 -19.62
N CYS A 557 1.64 -21.74 -18.99
CA CYS A 557 0.21 -21.59 -18.64
C CYS A 557 -0.69 -21.64 -19.89
N LEU A 558 -0.25 -21.05 -21.01
CA LEU A 558 -0.96 -21.09 -22.28
C LEU A 558 -0.98 -22.50 -22.90
N ILE A 559 0.15 -23.20 -22.89
CA ILE A 559 0.25 -24.58 -23.38
C ILE A 559 -0.64 -25.51 -22.55
N LEU A 560 -0.55 -25.44 -21.21
CA LEU A 560 -1.42 -26.20 -20.31
C LEU A 560 -2.90 -25.91 -20.59
N TRP A 561 -3.26 -24.65 -20.79
CA TRP A 561 -4.64 -24.28 -21.13
C TRP A 561 -5.09 -24.87 -22.47
N ILE A 562 -4.28 -24.76 -23.53
CA ILE A 562 -4.62 -25.27 -24.86
C ILE A 562 -4.73 -26.80 -24.89
N VAL A 563 -3.80 -27.50 -24.22
CA VAL A 563 -3.76 -28.98 -24.18
C VAL A 563 -4.90 -29.58 -23.37
N PHE A 564 -5.48 -28.82 -22.43
CA PHE A 564 -6.48 -29.32 -21.49
C PHE A 564 -7.89 -28.71 -21.63
N SER A 565 -8.10 -27.74 -22.53
CA SER A 565 -9.42 -27.14 -22.82
C SER A 565 -10.17 -27.84 -23.95
#